data_AF-A0A372Q4I2-F1
#
_entry.id   AF-A0A372Q4I2-F1
#
_cell.length_a   1.000
_cell.length_b   1.000
_cell.length_c   1.000
_cell.angle_alpha   90.00
_cell.angle_beta   90.00
_cell.angle_gamma   90.00
#
_symmetry.space_group_name_H-M   'P 1'
#
loop_
_entity.id
_entity.type
_entity.pdbx_description
1 polymer ?
#
loop_
_entity_poly.entity_id
_entity_poly.type
_entity_poly.pdbx_seq_one_letter_code
_entity_poly.pdbx_strand_id
1 'polypeptide(L)'
;MQNEVRIYELLSDLQGKYIPKLECYGYFENGMCYVIGTTLVGNPLSYYEHITEWQKVKGMLALKAIHDRGVLHNDIREENILLDKRNNDVYLIDFGMSSTYYDVKKNWRLFDEEKFELSRLLDRYKKRSN
;
A
#
# COMPACT_ATOMS: atom_id res chain seq x y z
N MET A 1 11.21 -8.26 -6.14
CA MET A 1 10.04 -8.61 -6.99
C MET A 1 9.40 -9.96 -6.66
N GLN A 2 10.12 -11.09 -6.50
CA GLN A 2 9.46 -12.35 -6.08
C GLN A 2 8.72 -12.22 -4.73
N ASN A 3 9.30 -11.46 -3.79
CA ASN A 3 8.62 -11.13 -2.53
C ASN A 3 7.30 -10.38 -2.75
N GLU A 4 7.32 -9.35 -3.61
CA GLU A 4 6.14 -8.55 -3.90
C GLU A 4 4.98 -9.38 -4.45
N VAL A 5 5.25 -10.27 -5.42
CA VAL A 5 4.21 -11.18 -5.95
C VAL A 5 3.66 -12.08 -4.87
N ARG A 6 4.52 -12.69 -4.04
CA ARG A 6 4.08 -13.50 -2.90
C ARG A 6 3.17 -12.72 -1.94
N ILE A 7 3.47 -11.44 -1.70
CA ILE A 7 2.65 -10.58 -0.86
C ILE A 7 1.31 -10.27 -1.53
N TYR A 8 1.29 -9.97 -2.84
CA TYR A 8 0.03 -9.81 -3.57
C TYR A 8 -0.84 -11.08 -3.54
N GLU A 9 -0.25 -12.27 -3.66
CA GLU A 9 -0.95 -13.55 -3.53
C GLU A 9 -1.53 -13.74 -2.13
N LEU A 10 -0.75 -13.42 -1.08
CA LEU A 10 -1.20 -13.48 0.32
C LEU A 10 -2.34 -12.49 0.62
N LEU A 11 -2.36 -11.34 -0.05
CA LEU A 11 -3.36 -10.29 0.09
C LEU A 11 -4.45 -10.35 -1.00
N SER A 12 -4.64 -11.51 -1.63
CA SER A 12 -5.56 -11.70 -2.78
C SER A 12 -6.99 -11.21 -2.54
N ASP A 13 -7.50 -11.34 -1.32
CA ASP A 13 -8.84 -10.89 -0.95
C ASP A 13 -8.95 -9.38 -0.67
N LEU A 14 -7.83 -8.65 -0.66
CA LEU A 14 -7.79 -7.18 -0.59
C LEU A 14 -7.66 -6.51 -1.96
N GLN A 15 -7.36 -7.29 -3.00
CA GLN A 15 -7.14 -6.80 -4.35
C GLN A 15 -8.40 -6.15 -4.94
N GLY A 16 -8.23 -4.99 -5.56
CA GLY A 16 -9.32 -4.16 -6.08
C GLY A 16 -10.10 -3.39 -5.03
N LYS A 17 -9.68 -3.44 -3.75
CA LYS A 17 -10.30 -2.68 -2.66
C LYS A 17 -9.31 -1.80 -1.89
N TYR A 18 -8.17 -2.37 -1.52
CA TYR A 18 -7.13 -1.67 -0.75
C TYR A 18 -5.74 -1.74 -1.40
N ILE A 19 -5.56 -2.70 -2.30
CA ILE A 19 -4.38 -2.82 -3.16
C ILE A 19 -4.86 -3.06 -4.59
N PRO A 20 -4.10 -2.68 -5.64
CA PRO A 20 -4.44 -2.98 -7.02
C PRO A 20 -4.62 -4.50 -7.25
N LYS A 21 -5.38 -4.89 -8.28
CA LYS A 21 -5.42 -6.31 -8.66
C LYS A 21 -4.15 -6.67 -9.41
N LEU A 22 -3.58 -7.82 -9.07
CA LEU A 22 -2.47 -8.41 -9.79
C LEU A 22 -3.00 -9.05 -11.07
N GLU A 23 -2.63 -8.51 -12.23
CA GLU A 23 -3.11 -8.95 -13.54
C GLU A 23 -2.11 -9.90 -14.20
N CYS A 24 -0.81 -9.64 -14.04
CA CYS A 24 0.23 -10.53 -14.54
C CYS A 24 1.54 -10.36 -13.76
N TYR A 25 2.36 -11.40 -13.79
CA TYR A 25 3.75 -11.32 -13.38
C TYR A 25 4.58 -12.36 -14.13
N GLY A 26 5.87 -12.11 -14.30
CA GLY A 26 6.76 -13.06 -14.94
C GLY A 26 8.02 -12.43 -15.49
N TYR A 27 8.82 -13.26 -16.15
CA TYR A 27 10.02 -12.81 -16.84
C TYR A 27 9.69 -12.41 -18.28
N PHE A 28 10.21 -11.27 -18.70
CA PHE A 28 10.17 -10.80 -20.09
C PHE A 28 11.56 -10.92 -20.74
N GLU A 29 11.59 -11.02 -22.08
CA GLU A 29 12.80 -11.18 -22.91
C GLU A 29 13.84 -12.17 -22.37
N ASN A 30 13.56 -13.48 -22.46
CA ASN A 30 14.51 -14.54 -22.09
C ASN A 30 15.07 -14.46 -20.65
N GLY A 31 14.36 -13.83 -19.72
CA GLY A 31 14.79 -13.71 -18.32
C GLY A 31 15.47 -12.39 -17.95
N MET A 32 15.56 -11.43 -18.88
CA MET A 32 16.30 -10.18 -18.62
C MET A 32 15.61 -9.23 -17.64
N CYS A 33 14.27 -9.21 -17.58
CA CYS A 33 13.56 -8.43 -16.57
C CYS A 33 12.37 -9.20 -16.00
N TYR A 34 12.10 -8.96 -14.72
CA TYR A 34 10.87 -9.42 -14.08
C TYR A 34 9.87 -8.27 -14.11
N VAL A 35 8.64 -8.56 -14.49
CA VAL A 35 7.56 -7.58 -14.60
C VAL A 35 6.42 -7.99 -13.69
N ILE A 36 5.79 -7.01 -13.07
CA ILE A 36 4.54 -7.13 -12.34
C ILE A 36 3.59 -6.12 -12.96
N GLY A 37 2.44 -6.59 -13.42
CA GLY A 37 1.36 -5.76 -13.97
C GLY A 37 0.18 -5.80 -13.02
N THR A 38 -0.30 -4.61 -12.63
CA THR A 38 -1.50 -4.47 -11.81
C THR A 38 -2.52 -3.56 -12.48
N THR A 39 -3.75 -3.57 -11.99
CA THR A 39 -4.78 -2.62 -12.45
C THR A 39 -4.32 -1.18 -12.29
N LEU A 40 -4.56 -0.36 -13.32
CA LEU A 40 -4.29 1.07 -13.26
C LEU A 40 -5.23 1.75 -12.25
N VAL A 41 -4.65 2.41 -11.26
CA VAL A 41 -5.38 3.05 -10.17
C VAL A 41 -4.81 4.43 -9.88
N GLY A 42 -5.66 5.45 -9.94
CA GLY A 42 -5.37 6.76 -9.35
C GLY A 42 -4.04 7.42 -9.75
N ASN A 43 -3.55 8.31 -8.88
CA ASN A 43 -2.20 8.87 -8.93
C ASN A 43 -1.60 8.85 -7.52
N PRO A 44 -0.25 8.89 -7.39
CA PRO A 44 0.42 8.95 -6.10
C PRO A 44 -0.02 10.14 -5.23
N LEU A 45 0.02 9.94 -3.90
CA LEU A 45 -0.35 10.95 -2.91
C LEU A 45 0.49 12.23 -3.07
N SER A 46 1.74 12.09 -3.48
CA SER A 46 2.67 13.21 -3.73
C SER A 46 2.18 14.23 -4.76
N TYR A 47 1.19 13.87 -5.60
CA TYR A 47 0.63 14.74 -6.63
C TYR A 47 -0.46 15.67 -6.08
N TYR A 48 -0.81 15.55 -4.80
CA TYR A 48 -1.90 16.28 -4.19
C TYR A 48 -1.41 17.17 -3.06
N GLU A 49 -1.91 18.40 -2.99
CA GLU A 49 -1.61 19.29 -1.86
C GLU A 49 -2.36 18.89 -0.59
N HIS A 50 -3.59 18.38 -0.76
CA HIS A 50 -4.50 18.05 0.34
C HIS A 50 -5.28 16.77 0.08
N ILE A 51 -5.64 16.09 1.16
CA ILE A 51 -6.60 14.97 1.16
C ILE A 51 -7.83 15.29 1.99
N THR A 52 -8.92 14.59 1.69
CA THR A 52 -10.13 14.59 2.52
C THR A 52 -9.93 13.73 3.76
N GLU A 53 -10.71 14.00 4.83
CA GLU A 53 -10.73 13.11 6.00
C GLU A 53 -11.16 11.69 5.63
N TRP A 54 -12.04 11.52 4.63
CA TRP A 54 -12.44 10.21 4.12
C TRP A 54 -11.28 9.44 3.48
N GLN A 55 -10.43 10.11 2.70
CA GLN A 55 -9.22 9.49 2.15
C GLN A 55 -8.25 9.10 3.25
N LYS A 56 -8.09 9.95 4.29
CA LYS A 56 -7.29 9.57 5.46
C LYS A 56 -7.82 8.29 6.11
N VAL A 57 -9.13 8.24 6.39
CA VAL A 57 -9.77 7.06 7.00
C VAL A 57 -9.59 5.83 6.12
N LYS A 58 -9.78 5.93 4.80
CA LYS A 58 -9.58 4.80 3.89
C LYS A 58 -8.13 4.31 3.83
N GLY A 59 -7.15 5.21 3.83
CA GLY A 59 -5.74 4.83 3.91
C GLY A 59 -5.42 4.05 5.20
N MET A 60 -5.94 4.52 6.34
CA MET A 60 -5.78 3.81 7.62
C MET A 60 -6.48 2.45 7.62
N LEU A 61 -7.65 2.33 7.00
CA LEU A 61 -8.36 1.05 6.85
C LEU A 61 -7.63 0.09 5.92
N ALA A 62 -7.05 0.60 4.82
CA ALA A 62 -6.24 -0.20 3.90
C ALA A 62 -5.04 -0.81 4.62
N LEU A 63 -4.25 0.00 5.33
CA LEU A 63 -3.10 -0.50 6.08
C LEU A 63 -3.52 -1.48 7.18
N LYS A 64 -4.60 -1.18 7.92
CA LYS A 64 -5.13 -2.11 8.93
C LYS A 64 -5.48 -3.47 8.31
N ALA A 65 -6.13 -3.48 7.14
CA ALA A 65 -6.50 -4.73 6.48
C ALA A 65 -5.26 -5.56 6.07
N ILE A 66 -4.18 -4.90 5.66
CA ILE A 66 -2.88 -5.54 5.36
C ILE A 66 -2.25 -6.09 6.65
N HIS A 67 -2.24 -5.31 7.73
CA HIS A 67 -1.74 -5.72 9.05
C HIS A 67 -2.50 -6.91 9.62
N ASP A 68 -3.83 -6.96 9.44
CA ASP A 68 -4.68 -8.06 9.89
C ASP A 68 -4.35 -9.40 9.18
N ARG A 69 -3.69 -9.34 8.01
CA ARG A 69 -3.13 -10.52 7.29
C ARG A 69 -1.69 -10.83 7.69
N GLY A 70 -1.19 -10.15 8.72
CA GLY A 70 0.17 -10.33 9.23
C GLY A 70 1.23 -9.83 8.26
N VAL A 71 0.94 -8.81 7.46
CA VAL A 71 1.91 -8.18 6.55
C VAL A 71 2.25 -6.78 7.06
N LEU A 72 3.55 -6.46 7.14
CA LEU A 72 4.07 -5.10 7.23
C LEU A 72 4.43 -4.61 5.83
N HIS A 73 4.11 -3.36 5.52
CA HIS A 73 4.44 -2.79 4.22
C HIS A 73 5.94 -2.46 4.10
N ASN A 74 6.52 -1.90 5.17
CA ASN A 74 7.87 -1.38 5.39
C ASN A 74 8.32 -0.24 4.46
N ASP A 75 7.42 0.32 3.65
CA ASP A 75 7.77 1.43 2.75
C ASP A 75 6.62 2.43 2.63
N ILE A 76 6.19 2.94 3.78
CA ILE A 76 5.14 3.95 3.87
C ILE A 76 5.67 5.31 3.42
N ARG A 77 5.29 5.67 2.20
CA ARG A 77 5.62 6.97 1.58
C ARG A 77 4.55 7.39 0.58
N GLU A 78 4.57 8.68 0.25
CA GLU A 78 3.59 9.34 -0.61
C GLU A 78 3.55 8.79 -2.05
N GLU A 79 4.64 8.21 -2.53
CA GLU A 79 4.72 7.54 -3.83
C GLU A 79 4.01 6.19 -3.85
N ASN A 80 3.92 5.53 -2.69
CA ASN A 80 3.35 4.19 -2.52
C ASN A 80 1.88 4.20 -2.08
N ILE A 81 1.27 5.39 -2.05
CA ILE A 81 -0.14 5.58 -1.71
C ILE A 81 -0.83 6.21 -2.92
N LEU A 82 -1.72 5.48 -3.57
CA LEU A 82 -2.48 5.97 -4.72
C LEU A 82 -3.86 6.46 -4.29
N LEU A 83 -4.27 7.62 -4.80
CA LEU A 83 -5.62 8.14 -4.65
C LEU A 83 -6.37 8.05 -5.98
N ASP A 84 -7.50 7.33 -5.98
CA ASP A 84 -8.43 7.33 -7.09
C ASP A 84 -9.53 8.39 -6.86
N LYS A 85 -9.48 9.47 -7.64
CA LYS A 85 -10.44 10.57 -7.54
C LYS A 85 -11.85 10.17 -7.96
N ARG A 86 -12.04 9.08 -8.71
CA ARG A 86 -13.36 8.70 -9.25
C ARG A 86 -14.27 8.16 -8.16
N ASN A 87 -13.71 7.43 -7.19
CA ASN A 87 -14.39 6.72 -6.09
C ASN A 87 -13.91 7.17 -4.71
N ASN A 88 -12.95 8.11 -4.65
CA ASN A 88 -12.30 8.56 -3.42
C ASN A 88 -11.63 7.40 -2.67
N ASP A 89 -11.16 6.36 -3.38
CA ASP A 89 -10.47 5.21 -2.80
C ASP A 89 -8.97 5.47 -2.65
N VAL A 90 -8.36 4.71 -1.73
CA VAL A 90 -6.94 4.76 -1.41
C VAL A 90 -6.37 3.36 -1.54
N TYR A 91 -5.27 3.26 -2.26
CA TYR A 91 -4.60 1.99 -2.51
C TYR A 91 -3.14 2.06 -2.09
N LEU A 92 -2.66 1.00 -1.45
CA LEU A 92 -1.25 0.82 -1.12
C LEU A 92 -0.58 -0.03 -2.20
N ILE A 93 0.62 0.36 -2.61
CA ILE A 93 1.40 -0.28 -3.67
C ILE A 93 2.87 -0.45 -3.27
N ASP A 94 3.62 -1.19 -4.09
CA ASP A 94 5.04 -1.47 -3.88
C ASP A 94 5.31 -2.28 -2.60
N PHE A 95 5.01 -3.58 -2.69
CA PHE A 95 5.28 -4.54 -1.60
C PHE A 95 6.69 -5.15 -1.71
N GLY A 96 7.61 -4.50 -2.43
CA GLY A 96 8.98 -5.00 -2.61
C GLY A 96 9.72 -5.21 -1.28
N MET A 97 9.47 -4.32 -0.32
CA MET A 97 10.12 -4.28 1.00
C MET A 97 9.31 -4.94 2.11
N SER A 98 8.12 -5.43 1.80
CA SER A 98 7.19 -5.95 2.81
C SER A 98 7.69 -7.22 3.48
N SER A 99 7.30 -7.39 4.73
CA SER A 99 7.64 -8.55 5.54
C SER A 99 6.40 -9.15 6.17
N THR A 100 6.44 -10.46 6.46
CA THR A 100 5.34 -11.13 7.15
C THR A 100 5.58 -11.16 8.65
N TYR A 101 4.53 -11.44 9.40
CA TYR A 101 4.52 -11.60 10.85
C TYR A 101 5.58 -12.60 11.34
N TYR A 102 5.84 -13.64 10.55
CA TYR A 102 6.87 -14.64 10.84
C TYR A 102 8.28 -14.09 10.66
N ASP A 103 8.51 -13.28 9.62
CA ASP A 103 9.82 -12.70 9.31
C ASP A 103 10.29 -11.75 10.43
N VAL A 104 9.35 -11.03 11.05
CA VAL A 104 9.65 -10.09 12.15
C VAL A 104 9.59 -10.70 13.55
N LYS A 105 9.70 -12.02 13.66
CA LYS A 105 9.71 -12.75 14.94
C LYS A 105 8.53 -12.36 15.85
N LYS A 106 7.36 -12.11 15.26
CA LYS A 106 6.11 -11.79 15.99
C LYS A 106 6.15 -10.47 16.78
N ASN A 107 7.00 -9.52 16.40
CA ASN A 107 7.06 -8.22 17.07
C ASN A 107 5.88 -7.32 16.65
N TRP A 108 4.78 -7.39 17.39
CA TRP A 108 3.57 -6.59 17.16
C TRP A 108 3.80 -5.07 17.19
N ARG A 109 4.84 -4.59 17.88
CA ARG A 109 5.13 -3.15 17.97
C ARG A 109 5.45 -2.52 16.62
N LEU A 110 6.01 -3.28 15.69
CA LEU A 110 6.34 -2.80 14.35
C LEU A 110 5.07 -2.42 13.56
N PHE A 111 3.95 -3.11 13.79
CA PHE A 111 2.68 -2.81 13.14
C PHE A 111 2.10 -1.50 13.68
N ASP A 112 2.20 -1.27 14.99
CA ASP A 112 1.79 -0.01 15.61
C ASP A 112 2.67 1.17 15.15
N GLU A 113 3.98 0.95 15.02
CA GLU A 113 4.94 1.93 14.49
C GLU A 113 4.61 2.31 13.04
N GLU A 114 4.43 1.33 12.15
CA GLU A 114 4.07 1.58 10.75
C GLU A 114 2.70 2.29 10.62
N LYS A 115 1.73 1.92 11.45
CA LYS A 115 0.43 2.60 11.52
C LYS A 115 0.58 4.06 11.94
N PHE A 116 1.47 4.33 12.89
CA PHE A 116 1.76 5.69 13.34
C PHE A 116 2.46 6.51 12.25
N GLU A 117 3.40 5.90 11.52
CA GLU A 117 4.06 6.51 10.36
C GLU A 117 3.05 6.93 9.29
N LEU A 118 2.14 6.03 8.90
CA LEU A 118 1.10 6.36 7.92
C LEU A 118 0.20 7.49 8.43
N SER A 119 -0.25 7.45 9.69
CA SER A 119 -1.09 8.52 10.23
C SER A 119 -0.38 9.87 10.17
N ARG A 120 0.89 9.93 10.58
CA ARG A 120 1.70 11.15 10.54
C ARG A 120 1.88 11.66 9.12
N LEU A 121 2.16 10.77 8.17
CA LEU A 121 2.28 11.10 6.76
C LEU A 121 0.99 11.75 6.24
N LEU A 122 -0.16 11.11 6.46
CA LEU A 122 -1.46 11.60 6.01
C LEU A 122 -1.88 12.91 6.70
N ASP A 123 -1.50 13.11 7.96
CA ASP A 123 -1.75 14.36 8.68
C ASP A 123 -1.05 15.57 8.04
N ARG A 124 0.05 15.38 7.30
CA ARG A 124 0.72 16.48 6.55
C ARG A 124 -0.13 17.01 5.40
N TYR A 125 -1.06 16.21 4.89
CA TYR A 125 -1.97 16.55 3.79
C TYR A 125 -3.33 17.05 4.27
N LYS A 126 -3.52 17.24 5.58
CA LYS A 126 -4.73 17.89 6.10
C LYS A 126 -4.74 19.36 5.68
N LYS A 127 -5.92 19.83 5.27
CA LYS A 127 -6.12 21.26 5.02
C LYS A 127 -5.91 22.00 6.34
N ARG A 128 -4.95 22.93 6.38
CA ARG A 128 -4.80 23.82 7.55
C ARG A 128 -6.08 24.66 7.64
N SER A 129 -6.79 24.55 8.76
CA SER A 129 -7.87 25.47 9.07
C SER A 129 -7.27 26.87 9.17
N ASN A 130 -7.79 27.81 8.37
CA ASN A 130 -7.56 29.24 8.58
C ASN A 130 -8.24 29.71 9.86
#